data_AF-A0A949H6E6-F1
#
_entry.id   AF-A0A949H6E6-F1
#
_cell.length_a   1.000
_cell.length_b   1.000
_cell.length_c   1.000
_cell.angle_alpha   90.00
_cell.angle_beta   90.00
_cell.angle_gamma   90.00
#
_symmetry.space_group_name_H-M   'P 1'
#
loop_
_entity.id
_entity.type
_entity.pdbx_description
1 polymer ?
#
loop_
_entity_poly.entity_id
_entity_poly.type
_entity_poly.pdbx_seq_one_letter_code
_entity_poly.pdbx_strand_id
1 'polypeptide(L)'
;VRRGITGRGGCVDVSLLESVLDLQFEVLTTYLNDGGRPPRRSAVNNAHAYLAAPYGIYATADGYLALAMGAIPHLGALLDCPALLAYDDPRRWFDERDAIKQIIADHLAGAPSAHWLARLEPADYWCAEVLEWSRLVTHPAFASLQMTQRITRSSGASFATTRCPIRIDGARLTAPLGSPGLGEHTAAIVHEFALDDTTEDPA
;
A
#
# COMPACT_ATOMS: atom_id res chain seq x y z
N VAL A 1 1.78 -28.27 -2.89
CA VAL A 1 2.32 -29.04 -4.04
C VAL A 1 3.22 -30.22 -3.61
N ARG A 2 4.43 -30.01 -3.05
CA ARG A 2 5.37 -31.10 -2.65
C ARG A 2 4.73 -32.27 -1.88
N ARG A 3 3.99 -31.99 -0.81
CA ARG A 3 3.32 -33.03 0.01
C ARG A 3 2.34 -33.88 -0.81
N GLY A 4 1.59 -33.26 -1.72
CA GLY A 4 0.60 -33.96 -2.54
C GLY A 4 1.21 -34.91 -3.58
N ILE A 5 2.44 -34.64 -4.02
CA ILE A 5 3.15 -35.50 -5.00
C ILE A 5 3.98 -36.56 -4.30
N THR A 6 4.69 -36.17 -3.23
CA THR A 6 5.75 -37.01 -2.63
C THR A 6 5.32 -37.71 -1.35
N GLY A 7 4.16 -37.36 -0.78
CA GLY A 7 3.74 -37.77 0.56
C GLY A 7 4.57 -37.15 1.70
N ARG A 8 5.58 -36.33 1.39
CA ARG A 8 6.51 -35.77 2.38
C ARG A 8 6.27 -34.26 2.58
N GLY A 9 6.26 -33.84 3.85
CA GLY A 9 6.26 -32.43 4.23
C GLY A 9 7.56 -31.71 3.85
N GLY A 10 7.65 -30.43 4.23
CA GLY A 10 8.86 -29.62 4.14
C GLY A 10 8.97 -28.69 5.34
N CYS A 11 10.21 -28.38 5.74
CA CYS A 11 10.49 -27.28 6.66
C CYS A 11 10.46 -25.97 5.87
N VAL A 12 9.81 -24.94 6.40
CA VAL A 12 9.78 -23.60 5.83
C VAL A 12 10.32 -22.65 6.89
N ASP A 13 11.49 -22.09 6.61
CA ASP A 13 12.16 -21.12 7.47
C ASP A 13 11.93 -19.70 6.94
N VAL A 14 11.69 -18.75 7.85
CA VAL A 14 11.49 -17.34 7.53
C VAL A 14 12.21 -16.45 8.55
N SER A 15 12.79 -15.35 8.07
CA SER A 15 13.45 -14.34 8.91
C SER A 15 12.76 -13.00 8.73
N LEU A 16 12.51 -12.30 9.85
CA LEU A 16 11.97 -10.93 9.82
C LEU A 16 12.92 -9.97 9.10
N LEU A 17 14.22 -10.16 9.28
CA LEU A 17 15.24 -9.33 8.64
C LEU A 17 15.27 -9.57 7.13
N GLU A 18 15.29 -10.84 6.69
CA GLU A 18 15.26 -11.17 5.26
C GLU A 18 13.98 -10.67 4.58
N SER A 19 12.84 -10.76 5.27
CA SER A 19 11.55 -10.27 4.75
C SER A 19 11.54 -8.75 4.53
N VAL A 20 12.06 -7.97 5.49
CA VAL A 20 12.15 -6.51 5.34
C VAL A 20 13.17 -6.12 4.26
N LEU A 21 14.28 -6.84 4.13
CA LEU A 21 15.26 -6.60 3.07
C LEU A 21 14.66 -6.86 1.67
N ASP A 22 13.86 -7.91 1.52
CA ASP A 22 13.15 -8.20 0.27
C ASP A 22 12.12 -7.12 -0.09
N LEU A 23 11.39 -6.58 0.89
CA LEU A 23 10.49 -5.43 0.66
C LEU A 23 11.21 -4.16 0.18
N GLN A 24 12.54 -4.09 0.33
CA GLN A 24 13.38 -2.99 -0.15
C GLN A 24 14.08 -3.30 -1.47
N PHE A 25 13.73 -4.39 -2.18
CA PHE A 25 14.50 -4.91 -3.30
C PHE A 25 14.85 -3.83 -4.33
N GLU A 26 13.93 -2.97 -4.75
CA GLU A 26 14.19 -1.99 -5.82
C GLU A 26 15.33 -1.02 -5.47
N VAL A 27 15.26 -0.41 -4.28
CA VAL A 27 16.25 0.58 -3.84
C VAL A 27 17.56 -0.11 -3.46
N LEU A 28 17.49 -1.27 -2.82
CA LEU A 28 18.65 -2.06 -2.41
C LEU A 28 19.41 -2.59 -3.63
N THR A 29 18.72 -3.18 -4.60
CA THR A 29 19.32 -3.64 -5.85
C THR A 29 19.97 -2.49 -6.61
N THR A 30 19.35 -1.31 -6.64
CA THR A 30 19.97 -0.13 -7.26
C THR A 30 21.28 0.24 -6.54
N TYR A 31 21.27 0.34 -5.21
CA TYR A 31 22.47 0.62 -4.42
C TYR A 31 23.61 -0.38 -4.69
N LEU A 32 23.28 -1.68 -4.75
CA LEU A 32 24.25 -2.75 -5.02
C LEU A 32 24.87 -2.68 -6.42
N ASN A 33 24.16 -2.12 -7.41
CA ASN A 33 24.60 -2.05 -8.80
C ASN A 33 25.08 -0.67 -9.24
N ASP A 34 24.91 0.35 -8.40
CA ASP A 34 25.24 1.74 -8.71
C ASP A 34 26.50 2.24 -7.99
N GLY A 35 27.42 1.32 -7.68
CA GLY A 35 28.68 1.62 -6.99
C GLY A 35 28.51 2.01 -5.52
N GLY A 36 27.42 1.57 -4.86
CA GLY A 36 27.15 1.89 -3.46
C GLY A 36 26.77 3.35 -3.23
N ARG A 37 26.23 4.04 -4.25
CA ARG A 37 25.75 5.42 -4.10
C ARG A 37 24.43 5.45 -3.32
N PRO A 38 24.31 6.24 -2.25
CA PRO A 38 23.05 6.32 -1.50
C PRO A 38 21.94 6.97 -2.35
N PRO A 39 20.68 6.52 -2.22
CA PRO A 39 19.55 7.12 -2.92
C PRO A 39 19.36 8.59 -2.53
N ARG A 40 19.27 9.48 -3.51
CA ARG A 40 18.97 10.90 -3.29
C ARG A 40 17.49 11.18 -3.50
N ARG A 41 16.77 11.40 -2.41
CA ARG A 41 15.34 11.80 -2.45
C ARG A 41 15.17 13.22 -2.97
N SER A 42 14.04 13.50 -3.61
CA SER A 42 13.60 14.88 -3.90
C SER A 42 13.46 15.67 -2.59
N ALA A 43 13.81 16.96 -2.61
CA ALA A 43 13.47 17.86 -1.50
C ALA A 43 11.97 18.22 -1.51
N VAL A 44 11.35 18.21 -2.69
CA VAL A 44 9.95 18.63 -2.89
C VAL A 44 9.06 17.42 -3.20
N ASN A 45 8.00 17.23 -2.41
CA ASN A 45 6.90 16.29 -2.67
C ASN A 45 7.34 14.87 -3.08
N ASN A 46 8.35 14.34 -2.38
CA ASN A 46 9.04 13.10 -2.74
C ASN A 46 8.20 11.83 -2.52
N ALA A 47 7.91 11.11 -3.60
CA ALA A 47 7.30 9.77 -3.55
C ALA A 47 8.24 8.62 -3.97
N HIS A 48 9.36 8.90 -4.64
CA HIS A 48 10.38 7.91 -5.00
C HIS A 48 11.74 8.56 -5.25
N ALA A 49 12.85 7.90 -4.89
CA ALA A 49 14.19 8.47 -5.02
C ALA A 49 14.72 8.49 -6.47
N TYR A 50 14.22 7.58 -7.31
CA TYR A 50 14.72 7.35 -8.67
C TYR A 50 13.74 7.75 -9.78
N LEU A 51 12.63 8.42 -9.45
CA LEU A 51 11.68 8.90 -10.44
C LEU A 51 11.78 10.41 -10.65
N ALA A 52 11.67 10.82 -11.91
CA ALA A 52 11.63 12.21 -12.33
C ALA A 52 10.33 12.90 -11.88
N ALA A 53 10.26 14.23 -12.03
CA ALA A 53 8.97 14.90 -11.99
C ALA A 53 8.03 14.31 -13.07
N PRO A 54 6.71 14.24 -12.83
CA PRO A 54 5.98 14.82 -11.71
C PRO A 54 5.69 13.79 -10.60
N TYR A 55 6.43 12.69 -10.51
CA TYR A 55 6.13 11.61 -9.55
C TYR A 55 6.19 12.12 -8.10
N GLY A 56 5.05 12.15 -7.42
CA GLY A 56 4.93 12.81 -6.12
C GLY A 56 3.53 12.80 -5.52
N ILE A 57 3.44 13.28 -4.28
CA ILE A 57 2.18 13.56 -3.58
C ILE A 57 2.11 15.07 -3.35
N TYR A 58 1.08 15.73 -3.88
CA TYR A 58 0.94 17.18 -3.89
C TYR A 58 -0.25 17.62 -3.08
N ALA A 59 -0.09 18.69 -2.30
CA ALA A 59 -1.22 19.31 -1.62
C ALA A 59 -2.15 19.97 -2.65
N THR A 60 -3.43 19.92 -2.35
CA THR A 60 -4.50 20.63 -3.06
C THR A 60 -5.24 21.52 -2.06
N ALA A 61 -6.26 22.25 -2.48
CA ALA A 61 -7.00 23.14 -1.57
C ALA A 61 -7.71 22.38 -0.42
N ASP A 62 -8.03 21.09 -0.59
CA ASP A 62 -8.83 20.31 0.36
C ASP A 62 -8.27 18.92 0.72
N GLY A 63 -7.03 18.61 0.29
CA GLY A 63 -6.42 17.31 0.51
C GLY A 63 -5.12 17.13 -0.27
N TYR A 64 -4.89 15.92 -0.79
CA TYR A 64 -3.70 15.62 -1.58
C TYR A 64 -4.04 14.83 -2.84
N LEU A 65 -3.21 15.03 -3.86
CA LEU A 65 -3.24 14.34 -5.14
C LEU A 65 -1.92 13.59 -5.34
N ALA A 66 -1.99 12.29 -5.55
CA ALA A 66 -0.86 11.51 -6.04
C ALA A 66 -0.78 11.67 -7.57
N LEU A 67 0.40 12.03 -8.08
CA LEU A 67 0.70 12.07 -9.50
C LEU A 67 1.85 11.10 -9.81
N ALA A 68 1.71 10.32 -10.88
CA ALA A 68 2.76 9.44 -11.35
C ALA A 68 3.55 10.05 -12.53
N MET A 69 4.22 9.20 -13.33
CA MET A 69 5.01 9.63 -14.49
C MET A 69 4.11 10.08 -15.65
N GLY A 70 4.52 11.14 -16.34
CA GLY A 70 3.86 11.60 -17.56
C GLY A 70 4.60 12.82 -18.11
N ALA A 71 4.22 13.26 -19.32
CA ALA A 71 4.92 14.36 -19.96
C ALA A 71 4.62 15.70 -19.30
N ILE A 72 5.66 16.41 -18.82
CA ILE A 72 5.49 17.68 -18.09
C ILE A 72 4.76 18.76 -18.90
N PRO A 73 5.04 18.98 -20.21
CA PRO A 73 4.28 19.95 -20.99
C PRO A 73 2.81 19.55 -21.17
N HIS A 74 2.53 18.25 -21.31
CA HIS A 74 1.17 17.75 -21.41
C HIS A 74 0.41 17.97 -20.09
N LEU A 75 1.04 17.68 -18.95
CA LEU A 75 0.52 18.02 -17.63
C LEU A 75 0.28 19.53 -17.50
N GLY A 76 1.22 20.36 -17.94
CA GLY A 76 1.09 21.82 -17.96
C GLY A 76 -0.12 22.29 -18.75
N ALA A 77 -0.37 21.72 -19.93
CA ALA A 77 -1.54 22.02 -20.73
C ALA A 77 -2.85 21.58 -20.06
N LEU A 78 -2.89 20.37 -19.48
CA LEU A 78 -4.08 19.85 -18.79
C LEU A 78 -4.44 20.68 -17.56
N LEU A 79 -3.44 21.18 -16.83
CA LEU A 79 -3.63 21.95 -15.60
C LEU A 79 -3.81 23.47 -15.83
N ASP A 80 -3.68 23.96 -17.08
CA ASP A 80 -3.50 25.38 -17.38
C ASP A 80 -2.35 26.03 -16.58
N CYS A 81 -1.20 25.36 -16.56
CA CYS A 81 0.02 25.84 -15.91
C CYS A 81 1.11 26.12 -16.96
N PRO A 82 1.18 27.34 -17.54
CA PRO A 82 2.13 27.68 -18.59
C PRO A 82 3.61 27.50 -18.19
N ALA A 83 3.92 27.62 -16.89
CA ALA A 83 5.27 27.44 -16.37
C ALA A 83 5.83 26.03 -16.61
N LEU A 84 4.96 25.02 -16.75
CA LEU A 84 5.36 23.65 -17.04
C LEU A 84 5.64 23.40 -18.53
N LEU A 85 5.14 24.26 -19.43
CA LEU A 85 5.33 24.11 -20.88
C LEU A 85 6.79 24.30 -21.31
N ALA A 86 7.58 25.01 -20.51
CA ALA A 86 9.01 25.24 -20.76
C ALA A 86 9.90 23.99 -20.55
N TYR A 87 9.35 22.90 -19.98
CA TYR A 87 10.08 21.66 -19.74
C TYR A 87 9.80 20.63 -20.86
N ASP A 88 10.08 21.02 -22.10
CA ASP A 88 9.87 20.21 -23.31
C ASP A 88 10.90 19.08 -23.52
N ASP A 89 12.05 19.16 -22.84
CA ASP A 89 13.09 18.13 -22.84
C ASP A 89 12.98 17.17 -21.65
N PRO A 90 12.56 15.91 -21.85
CA PRO A 90 12.44 14.92 -20.78
C PRO A 90 13.73 14.61 -20.02
N ARG A 91 14.91 14.86 -20.63
CA ARG A 91 16.21 14.62 -20.00
C ARG A 91 16.43 15.51 -18.79
N ARG A 92 15.75 16.66 -18.74
CA ARG A 92 15.86 17.63 -17.64
C ARG A 92 14.97 17.28 -16.45
N TRP A 93 13.94 16.46 -16.63
CA TRP A 93 12.90 16.26 -15.61
C TRP A 93 13.38 15.57 -14.33
N PHE A 94 14.48 14.81 -14.39
CA PHE A 94 15.06 14.18 -13.21
C PHE A 94 15.98 15.14 -12.45
N ASP A 95 16.82 15.89 -13.17
CA ASP A 95 17.81 16.81 -12.60
C ASP A 95 17.14 18.07 -12.06
N GLU A 96 16.11 18.57 -12.75
CA GLU A 96 15.32 19.75 -12.38
C GLU A 96 14.04 19.38 -11.64
N ARG A 97 13.91 18.13 -11.18
CA ARG A 97 12.67 17.61 -10.59
C ARG A 97 12.17 18.48 -9.44
N ASP A 98 13.04 18.99 -8.58
CA ASP A 98 12.59 19.78 -7.42
C ASP A 98 11.97 21.12 -7.87
N ALA A 99 12.52 21.76 -8.90
CA ALA A 99 11.96 22.98 -9.48
C ALA A 99 10.60 22.72 -10.17
N ILE A 100 10.52 21.65 -10.97
CA ILE A 100 9.28 21.25 -11.65
C ILE A 100 8.19 20.90 -10.62
N LYS A 101 8.55 20.12 -9.60
CA LYS A 101 7.63 19.71 -8.53
C LYS A 101 7.15 20.91 -7.70
N GLN A 102 8.00 21.91 -7.48
CA GLN A 102 7.59 23.12 -6.78
C GLN A 102 6.50 23.87 -7.57
N ILE A 103 6.69 24.04 -8.88
CA ILE A 103 5.68 24.65 -9.76
C ILE A 103 4.35 23.88 -9.68
N ILE A 104 4.41 22.55 -9.73
CA ILE A 104 3.21 21.69 -9.63
C ILE A 104 2.55 21.86 -8.25
N ALA A 105 3.33 21.83 -7.17
CA ALA A 105 2.82 21.96 -5.81
C ALA A 105 2.10 23.29 -5.59
N ASP A 106 2.71 24.40 -6.03
CA ASP A 106 2.13 25.73 -5.91
C ASP A 106 0.84 25.86 -6.74
N HIS A 107 0.82 25.27 -7.94
CA HIS A 107 -0.35 25.32 -8.82
C HIS A 107 -1.53 24.49 -8.30
N LEU A 108 -1.27 23.25 -7.86
CA LEU A 108 -2.32 22.34 -7.39
C LEU A 108 -2.96 22.79 -6.07
N ALA A 109 -2.24 23.55 -5.24
CA ALA A 109 -2.78 24.14 -4.02
C ALA A 109 -3.96 25.10 -4.28
N GLY A 110 -4.11 25.60 -5.52
CA GLY A 110 -5.14 26.57 -5.89
C GLY A 110 -6.56 26.02 -6.07
N ALA A 111 -6.75 24.70 -6.17
CA ALA A 111 -8.08 24.11 -6.33
C ALA A 111 -8.21 22.75 -5.62
N PRO A 112 -9.44 22.26 -5.36
CA PRO A 112 -9.68 20.97 -4.73
C PRO A 112 -9.20 19.76 -5.56
N SER A 113 -8.89 18.64 -4.93
CA SER A 113 -8.46 17.40 -5.62
C SER A 113 -9.41 17.00 -6.77
N ALA A 114 -10.72 17.08 -6.54
CA ALA A 114 -11.73 16.72 -7.54
C ALA A 114 -11.68 17.60 -8.79
N HIS A 115 -11.29 18.88 -8.67
CA HIS A 115 -11.11 19.78 -9.81
C HIS A 115 -9.97 19.27 -10.71
N TRP A 116 -8.84 18.90 -10.11
CA TRP A 116 -7.68 18.41 -10.85
C TRP A 116 -7.92 17.03 -11.47
N LEU A 117 -8.52 16.10 -10.72
CA LEU A 117 -8.86 14.77 -11.21
C LEU A 117 -9.76 14.82 -12.45
N ALA A 118 -10.79 15.67 -12.45
CA ALA A 118 -11.69 15.83 -13.59
C ALA A 118 -10.99 16.28 -14.89
N ARG A 119 -9.79 16.87 -14.79
CA ARG A 119 -8.96 17.29 -15.94
C ARG A 119 -7.95 16.24 -16.35
N LEU A 120 -7.42 15.50 -15.37
CA LEU A 120 -6.33 14.54 -15.55
C LEU A 120 -6.83 13.14 -15.95
N GLU A 121 -7.88 12.64 -15.32
CA GLU A 121 -8.42 11.29 -15.55
C GLU A 121 -8.91 11.08 -16.99
N PRO A 122 -9.67 12.01 -17.63
CA PRO A 122 -10.09 11.83 -19.01
C PRO A 122 -8.94 11.84 -20.03
N ALA A 123 -7.80 12.40 -19.64
CA ALA A 123 -6.58 12.43 -20.45
C ALA A 123 -5.68 11.20 -20.20
N ASP A 124 -6.16 10.20 -19.45
CA ASP A 124 -5.41 9.00 -19.05
C ASP A 124 -4.10 9.33 -18.31
N TYR A 125 -4.08 10.47 -17.60
CA TYR A 125 -2.95 10.83 -16.75
C TYR A 125 -3.03 10.04 -15.44
N TRP A 126 -1.93 9.40 -15.05
CA TRP A 126 -1.90 8.57 -13.85
C TRP A 126 -1.91 9.44 -12.59
N CYS A 127 -3.10 9.58 -12.01
CA CYS A 127 -3.34 10.35 -10.80
C CYS A 127 -4.38 9.66 -9.91
N ALA A 128 -4.35 9.98 -8.61
CA ALA A 128 -5.37 9.54 -7.67
C ALA A 128 -5.48 10.51 -6.49
N GLU A 129 -6.68 10.63 -5.93
CA GLU A 129 -6.84 11.27 -4.62
C GLU A 129 -6.12 10.44 -3.53
N VAL A 130 -5.46 11.12 -2.60
CA VAL A 130 -4.97 10.48 -1.38
C VAL A 130 -6.11 10.46 -0.35
N LEU A 131 -6.65 9.26 -0.09
CA LEU A 131 -7.79 9.09 0.80
C LEU A 131 -7.36 9.00 2.28
N GLU A 132 -7.98 9.83 3.12
CA GLU A 132 -7.99 9.61 4.56
C GLU A 132 -8.90 8.43 4.94
N TRP A 133 -8.74 7.88 6.15
CA TRP A 133 -9.49 6.70 6.58
C TRP A 133 -11.01 6.84 6.50
N SER A 134 -11.56 8.01 6.88
CA SER A 134 -13.00 8.30 6.83
C SER A 134 -13.56 8.24 5.40
N ARG A 135 -12.81 8.78 4.42
CA ARG A 135 -13.15 8.71 3.00
C ARG A 135 -12.90 7.32 2.42
N LEU A 136 -11.79 6.66 2.79
CA LEU A 136 -11.45 5.32 2.32
C LEU A 136 -12.54 4.31 2.65
N VAL A 137 -12.97 4.22 3.91
CA VAL A 137 -13.91 3.17 4.34
C VAL A 137 -15.33 3.36 3.80
N THR A 138 -15.65 4.58 3.33
CA THR A 138 -16.93 4.91 2.69
C THR A 138 -16.84 4.89 1.15
N HIS A 139 -15.64 4.74 0.59
CA HIS A 139 -15.42 4.78 -0.86
C HIS A 139 -16.04 3.57 -1.58
N PRO A 140 -16.70 3.75 -2.75
CA PRO A 140 -17.31 2.65 -3.50
C PRO A 140 -16.32 1.53 -3.84
N ALA A 141 -15.08 1.87 -4.20
CA ALA A 141 -14.05 0.87 -4.46
C ALA A 141 -13.73 0.03 -3.21
N PHE A 142 -13.60 0.64 -2.03
CA PHE A 142 -13.37 -0.09 -0.78
C PHE A 142 -14.53 -1.04 -0.46
N ALA A 143 -15.77 -0.57 -0.64
CA ALA A 143 -16.97 -1.39 -0.47
C ALA A 143 -16.98 -2.59 -1.44
N SER A 144 -16.58 -2.39 -2.70
CA SER A 144 -16.50 -3.47 -3.70
C SER A 144 -15.52 -4.57 -3.28
N LEU A 145 -14.43 -4.19 -2.60
CA LEU A 145 -13.46 -5.13 -2.08
C LEU A 145 -14.00 -5.93 -0.89
N GLN A 146 -15.07 -5.49 -0.20
CA GLN A 146 -15.59 -6.06 1.06
C GLN A 146 -14.47 -6.50 2.01
N MET A 147 -13.40 -5.72 2.17
CA MET A 147 -12.19 -6.18 2.88
C MET A 147 -12.35 -6.34 4.38
N THR A 148 -13.47 -5.87 4.94
CA THR A 148 -13.77 -5.96 6.36
C THR A 148 -14.67 -7.16 6.67
N GLN A 149 -14.55 -7.67 7.88
CA GLN A 149 -15.39 -8.71 8.46
C GLN A 149 -15.71 -8.37 9.92
N ARG A 150 -16.82 -8.91 10.43
CA ARG A 150 -17.16 -8.85 11.85
C ARG A 150 -16.79 -10.19 12.49
N ILE A 151 -16.01 -10.13 13.56
CA ILE A 151 -15.63 -11.31 14.35
C ILE A 151 -16.25 -11.19 15.74
N THR A 152 -16.65 -12.33 16.32
CA THR A 152 -17.26 -12.38 17.65
C THR A 152 -16.53 -13.39 18.52
N ARG A 153 -16.10 -12.96 19.70
CA ARG A 153 -15.45 -13.81 20.70
C ARG A 153 -16.49 -14.63 21.46
N SER A 154 -16.06 -15.71 22.11
CA SER A 154 -16.85 -16.51 23.05
C SER A 154 -17.46 -15.67 24.19
N SER A 155 -16.79 -14.59 24.59
CA SER A 155 -17.31 -13.62 25.56
C SER A 155 -18.49 -12.76 25.07
N GLY A 156 -18.87 -12.88 23.78
CA GLY A 156 -19.88 -12.04 23.13
C GLY A 156 -19.34 -10.72 22.58
N ALA A 157 -18.08 -10.37 22.87
CA ALA A 157 -17.45 -9.16 22.34
C ALA A 157 -17.29 -9.24 20.80
N SER A 158 -17.68 -8.17 20.09
CA SER A 158 -17.71 -8.14 18.62
C SER A 158 -16.89 -6.99 18.05
N PHE A 159 -16.06 -7.27 17.04
CA PHE A 159 -15.10 -6.31 16.48
C PHE A 159 -15.08 -6.35 14.96
N ALA A 160 -14.89 -5.20 14.32
CA ALA A 160 -14.61 -5.12 12.89
C ALA A 160 -13.09 -5.27 12.67
N THR A 161 -12.70 -6.08 11.69
CA THR A 161 -11.30 -6.28 11.28
C THR A 161 -11.21 -6.58 9.79
N THR A 162 -10.01 -6.66 9.23
CA THR A 162 -9.81 -7.10 7.86
C THR A 162 -9.95 -8.61 7.72
N ARG A 163 -10.35 -9.06 6.53
CA ARG A 163 -10.28 -10.45 6.12
C ARG A 163 -9.04 -10.72 5.27
N CYS A 164 -8.80 -11.98 4.93
CA CYS A 164 -7.71 -12.33 4.03
C CYS A 164 -7.89 -11.65 2.65
N PRO A 165 -6.84 -11.03 2.08
CA PRO A 165 -6.93 -10.45 0.74
C PRO A 165 -7.02 -11.50 -0.37
N ILE A 166 -6.59 -12.74 -0.10
CA ILE A 166 -6.57 -13.83 -1.07
C ILE A 166 -8.00 -14.30 -1.38
N ARG A 167 -8.25 -14.57 -2.66
CA ARG A 167 -9.45 -15.25 -3.15
C ARG A 167 -9.07 -16.60 -3.73
N ILE A 168 -9.87 -17.62 -3.46
CA ILE A 168 -9.69 -18.96 -4.01
C ILE A 168 -10.96 -19.26 -4.80
N ASP A 169 -10.82 -19.50 -6.11
CA ASP A 169 -11.94 -19.75 -7.02
C ASP A 169 -13.02 -18.64 -6.98
N GLY A 170 -12.57 -17.39 -6.83
CA GLY A 170 -13.45 -16.22 -6.69
C GLY A 170 -14.07 -16.05 -5.30
N ALA A 171 -13.99 -17.07 -4.43
CA ALA A 171 -14.49 -17.01 -3.07
C ALA A 171 -13.58 -16.17 -2.17
N ARG A 172 -14.20 -15.34 -1.34
CA ARG A 172 -13.54 -14.49 -0.35
C ARG A 172 -13.45 -15.26 0.97
N LEU A 173 -12.24 -15.32 1.54
CA LEU A 173 -12.02 -16.05 2.80
C LEU A 173 -12.37 -15.18 4.00
N THR A 174 -13.38 -15.59 4.78
CA THR A 174 -13.83 -14.92 6.01
C THR A 174 -13.99 -15.91 7.15
N ALA A 175 -13.86 -15.45 8.39
CA ALA A 175 -14.12 -16.24 9.58
C ALA A 175 -14.94 -15.42 10.58
N PRO A 176 -16.10 -15.92 11.07
CA PRO A 176 -16.92 -15.17 12.04
C PRO A 176 -16.38 -15.25 13.47
N LEU A 177 -15.46 -16.19 13.73
CA LEU A 177 -14.90 -16.46 15.05
C LEU A 177 -13.84 -15.42 15.41
N GLY A 178 -13.97 -14.85 16.60
CA GLY A 178 -12.95 -14.02 17.21
C GLY A 178 -11.76 -14.82 17.73
N SER A 179 -10.73 -14.11 18.18
CA SER A 179 -9.60 -14.73 18.87
C SER A 179 -10.08 -15.51 20.11
N PRO A 180 -9.66 -16.77 20.31
CA PRO A 180 -10.03 -17.54 21.49
C PRO A 180 -9.47 -16.91 22.77
N GLY A 181 -10.12 -17.20 23.90
CA GLY A 181 -9.56 -16.96 25.22
C GLY A 181 -8.29 -17.80 25.46
N LEU A 182 -7.51 -17.40 26.46
CA LEU A 182 -6.36 -18.20 26.89
C LEU A 182 -6.85 -19.57 27.38
N GLY A 183 -6.39 -20.65 26.74
CA GLY A 183 -6.76 -22.02 27.12
C GLY A 183 -8.17 -22.47 26.73
N GLU A 184 -8.95 -21.68 25.98
CA GLU A 184 -10.37 -21.99 25.66
C GLU A 184 -10.57 -23.38 25.03
N HIS A 185 -9.61 -23.85 24.23
CA HIS A 185 -9.70 -25.13 23.54
C HIS A 185 -8.81 -26.23 24.14
N THR A 186 -8.13 -26.00 25.26
CA THR A 186 -7.18 -26.96 25.84
C THR A 186 -7.82 -28.32 26.12
N ALA A 187 -8.94 -28.35 26.86
CA ALA A 187 -9.62 -29.61 27.23
C ALA A 187 -10.15 -30.40 26.01
N ALA A 188 -10.67 -29.70 25.00
CA ALA A 188 -11.16 -30.32 23.78
C ALA A 188 -10.03 -31.01 23.00
N ILE A 189 -8.86 -30.36 22.91
CA ILE A 189 -7.67 -30.91 22.25
C ILE A 189 -7.11 -32.10 23.04
N VAL A 190 -7.04 -32.02 24.37
CA VAL A 190 -6.61 -33.14 25.23
C VAL A 190 -7.48 -34.37 24.99
N HIS A 191 -8.80 -34.19 24.94
CA HIS A 191 -9.74 -35.27 24.67
C HIS A 191 -9.61 -35.84 23.25
N GLU A 192 -9.52 -34.98 22.22
CA GLU A 192 -9.41 -35.40 20.81
C GLU A 192 -8.18 -36.28 20.56
N PHE A 193 -7.06 -35.96 21.20
CA PHE A 193 -5.79 -36.67 21.00
C PHE A 193 -5.44 -37.66 22.12
N ALA A 194 -6.33 -37.87 23.10
CA ALA A 194 -6.10 -38.74 24.26
C ALA A 194 -4.74 -38.46 24.95
N LEU A 195 -4.46 -37.18 25.20
CA LEU A 195 -3.23 -36.75 25.88
C LEU A 195 -3.36 -37.01 27.39
N ASP A 196 -2.26 -37.41 28.03
CA ASP A 196 -2.22 -37.56 29.49
C ASP A 196 -2.35 -36.19 30.16
N ASP A 197 -3.29 -36.05 31.10
CA ASP A 197 -3.60 -34.79 31.79
C ASP A 197 -2.56 -34.51 32.90
N THR A 198 -1.33 -34.21 32.50
CA THR A 198 -0.23 -33.86 33.42
C THR A 198 -0.11 -32.34 33.54
N THR A 199 -1.09 -31.67 34.14
CA THR A 199 -0.91 -30.31 34.63
C THR A 199 -1.04 -30.29 36.14
N GLU A 200 0.09 -30.45 36.84
CA GLU A 200 0.26 -29.85 38.16
C GLU A 200 0.23 -28.32 37.97
N ASP A 201 -0.70 -27.68 38.65
CA ASP A 201 -0.86 -26.23 38.69
C ASP A 201 0.33 -25.62 39.46
N PRO A 202 1.21 -24.79 38.86
CA PRO A 202 2.24 -24.10 39.62
C PRO A 202 1.59 -23.01 40.47
N ALA A 203 1.52 -23.27 41.78
CA ALA A 203 1.06 -22.34 42.82
C ALA A 203 1.84 -21.01 42.85
#